data_AF-A0A4U5QRC7-F1
#
_entry.id   AF-A0A4U5QRC7-F1
#
_cell.length_a   1.000
_cell.length_b   1.000
_cell.length_c   1.000
_cell.angle_alpha   90.00
_cell.angle_beta   90.00
_cell.angle_gamma   90.00
#
_symmetry.space_group_name_H-M   'P 1'
#
loop_
_entity.id
_entity.type
_entity.pdbx_description
1 polymer ?
#
loop_
_entity_poly.entity_id
_entity_poly.type
_entity_poly.pdbx_seq_one_letter_code
_entity_poly.pdbx_strand_id
1 'polypeptide(L)'
;MKAVDINGSNTLSLSLFIDVTNSKELLDSMQAGKLEPEVAFLNASLIPDVFPLLAAAHKTLIAKSRDSLTTRTLHSELVYNYSGSKHITESLKRCGISDSTTYILAARFNASPDEMKAVEKLVNGKEIELEELEGRANQAQIQKHYKISGLEAGLSSLADAITCRIAARDAL
;
A
#
# COMPACT_ATOMS: atom_id res chain seq x y z
N MET A 1 9.25 6.58 9.95
CA MET A 1 8.35 6.98 8.83
C MET A 1 8.81 8.24 8.11
N LYS A 2 8.77 8.25 6.76
CA LYS A 2 9.01 9.39 5.87
C LYS A 2 7.68 9.93 5.34
N ALA A 3 7.38 11.21 5.57
CA ALA A 3 6.15 11.85 5.08
C ALA A 3 6.33 12.35 3.64
N VAL A 4 5.34 12.08 2.79
CA VAL A 4 5.30 12.49 1.39
C VAL A 4 4.04 13.32 1.15
N ASP A 5 4.18 14.47 0.49
CA ASP A 5 3.04 15.30 0.10
C ASP A 5 2.21 14.63 -1.00
N ILE A 6 0.88 14.68 -0.87
CA ILE A 6 -0.04 14.12 -1.88
C ILE A 6 -0.67 15.23 -2.72
N ASN A 7 -1.12 16.32 -2.09
CA ASN A 7 -1.87 17.39 -2.76
C ASN A 7 -1.77 18.76 -2.03
N GLY A 8 -0.67 19.03 -1.33
CA GLY A 8 -0.42 20.25 -0.58
C GLY A 8 -1.20 20.42 0.73
N SER A 9 -2.19 19.56 0.98
CA SER A 9 -3.00 19.59 2.23
C SER A 9 -3.01 18.26 2.97
N ASN A 10 -2.68 17.17 2.28
CA ASN A 10 -2.62 15.83 2.85
C ASN A 10 -1.25 15.21 2.60
N THR A 11 -0.79 14.44 3.58
CA THR A 11 0.47 13.70 3.53
C THR A 11 0.24 12.20 3.70
N LEU A 12 1.12 11.41 3.11
CA LEU A 12 1.22 9.97 3.36
C LEU A 12 2.55 9.70 4.07
N SER A 13 2.50 9.24 5.30
CA SER A 13 3.67 8.75 6.03
C SER A 13 3.91 7.30 5.70
N LEU A 14 5.15 6.95 5.36
CA LEU A 14 5.56 5.62 4.91
C LEU A 14 6.72 5.08 5.76
N SER A 15 6.68 3.79 6.11
CA SER A 15 7.83 3.05 6.65
C SER A 15 7.90 1.67 6.02
N LEU A 16 9.11 1.24 5.66
CA LEU A 16 9.37 -0.02 5.01
C LEU A 16 10.12 -0.94 5.96
N PHE A 17 9.63 -2.17 6.12
CA PHE A 17 10.19 -3.14 7.05
C PHE A 17 10.51 -4.45 6.34
N ILE A 18 11.70 -5.00 6.63
CA ILE A 18 12.10 -6.37 6.29
C ILE A 18 12.18 -7.24 7.55
N ASP A 19 12.29 -8.55 7.34
CA ASP A 19 12.43 -9.54 8.40
C ASP A 19 11.32 -9.43 9.46
N VAL A 20 10.11 -9.05 9.04
CA VAL A 20 8.96 -8.91 9.94
C VAL A 20 8.53 -10.28 10.47
N THR A 21 8.36 -10.37 11.78
CA THR A 21 8.07 -11.62 12.50
C THR A 21 6.66 -11.70 13.09
N ASN A 22 5.93 -10.58 13.14
CA ASN A 22 4.60 -10.50 13.77
C ASN A 22 3.46 -10.19 12.78
N SER A 23 3.62 -10.51 11.49
CA SER A 23 2.60 -10.19 10.47
C SER A 23 1.24 -10.83 10.72
N LYS A 24 1.21 -12.02 11.33
CA LYS A 24 -0.04 -12.64 11.82
C LYS A 24 -0.76 -11.77 12.85
N GLU A 25 -0.04 -11.27 13.86
CA GLU A 25 -0.62 -10.42 14.91
C GLU A 25 -1.14 -9.09 14.35
N LEU A 26 -0.40 -8.51 13.39
CA LEU A 26 -0.83 -7.32 12.65
C LEU A 26 -2.13 -7.59 11.88
N LEU A 27 -2.19 -8.69 11.13
CA LEU A 27 -3.37 -9.08 10.36
C LEU A 27 -4.58 -9.30 11.27
N ASP A 28 -4.41 -10.04 12.37
CA ASP A 28 -5.47 -10.31 13.34
C ASP A 28 -5.99 -9.00 13.98
N SER A 29 -5.08 -8.06 14.29
CA SER A 29 -5.42 -6.74 14.85
C SER A 29 -6.19 -5.87 13.85
N MET A 30 -5.81 -5.89 12.57
CA MET A 30 -6.53 -5.20 11.50
C MET A 30 -7.95 -5.75 11.32
N GLN A 31 -8.09 -7.08 11.27
CA GLN A 31 -9.38 -7.75 11.09
C GLN A 31 -10.31 -7.49 12.28
N ALA A 32 -9.76 -7.52 13.50
CA ALA A 32 -10.48 -7.17 14.72
C ALA A 32 -10.82 -5.67 14.84
N GLY A 33 -10.23 -4.80 14.00
CA GLY A 33 -10.41 -3.35 14.09
C GLY A 33 -9.83 -2.74 15.36
N LYS A 34 -8.76 -3.34 15.90
CA LYS A 34 -8.11 -2.94 17.15
C LYS A 34 -6.80 -2.16 16.95
N LEU A 35 -6.48 -1.85 15.70
CA LEU A 35 -5.22 -1.23 15.36
C LEU A 35 -5.29 0.28 15.64
N GLU A 36 -4.55 0.72 16.65
CA GLU A 36 -4.49 2.12 17.09
C GLU A 36 -3.02 2.57 17.17
N PRO A 37 -2.56 3.50 16.32
CA PRO A 37 -3.33 4.18 15.28
C PRO A 37 -3.65 3.28 14.07
N GLU A 38 -4.73 3.59 13.35
CA GLU A 38 -5.08 2.87 12.12
C GLU A 38 -3.97 3.00 11.04
N VAL A 39 -3.59 1.91 10.37
CA VAL A 39 -2.54 1.93 9.35
C VAL A 39 -2.87 0.97 8.21
N ALA A 40 -2.40 1.30 7.00
CA ALA A 40 -2.40 0.36 5.90
C ALA A 40 -1.09 -0.42 5.94
N PHE A 41 -1.18 -1.75 6.05
CA PHE A 41 -0.03 -2.63 5.80
C PHE A 41 -0.17 -3.26 4.42
N LEU A 42 0.79 -2.99 3.55
CA LEU A 42 0.87 -3.53 2.20
C LEU A 42 2.01 -4.55 2.10
N ASN A 43 1.82 -5.57 1.27
CA ASN A 43 2.90 -6.45 0.87
C ASN A 43 3.86 -5.68 -0.04
N ALA A 44 5.03 -5.31 0.50
CA ALA A 44 5.98 -4.46 -0.21
C ALA A 44 6.60 -5.16 -1.43
N SER A 45 6.57 -6.50 -1.52
CA SER A 45 7.01 -7.22 -2.73
C SER A 45 6.17 -6.89 -3.97
N LEU A 46 4.99 -6.28 -3.80
CA LEU A 46 4.15 -5.85 -4.91
C LEU A 46 4.31 -4.37 -5.27
N ILE A 47 5.21 -3.65 -4.59
CA ILE A 47 5.37 -2.21 -4.70
C ILE A 47 6.75 -1.91 -5.29
N PRO A 48 6.85 -1.67 -6.61
CA PRO A 48 8.13 -1.40 -7.26
C PRO A 48 8.63 0.03 -7.00
N ASP A 49 7.73 0.95 -6.65
CA ASP A 49 8.03 2.36 -6.42
C ASP A 49 6.94 3.01 -5.56
N VAL A 50 7.24 4.17 -4.96
CA VAL A 50 6.29 4.95 -4.16
C VAL A 50 5.22 5.63 -5.02
N PHE A 51 5.51 6.01 -6.26
CA PHE A 51 4.62 6.78 -7.12
C PHE A 51 3.23 6.12 -7.36
N PRO A 52 3.11 4.82 -7.68
CA PRO A 52 1.81 4.18 -7.84
C PRO A 52 1.00 4.16 -6.52
N LEU A 53 1.69 4.10 -5.38
CA LEU A 53 1.05 4.21 -4.06
C LEU A 53 0.48 5.62 -3.84
N LEU A 54 1.20 6.66 -4.24
CA LEU A 54 0.70 8.04 -4.19
C LEU A 54 -0.52 8.23 -5.10
N ALA A 55 -0.54 7.64 -6.29
CA ALA A 55 -1.71 7.65 -7.16
C ALA A 55 -2.93 6.99 -6.49
N ALA A 56 -2.73 5.84 -5.83
CA ALA A 56 -3.77 5.19 -5.04
C ALA A 56 -4.20 6.04 -3.84
N ALA A 57 -3.27 6.71 -3.16
CA ALA A 57 -3.54 7.58 -2.01
C ALA A 57 -4.36 8.81 -2.41
N HIS A 58 -4.01 9.45 -3.53
CA HIS A 58 -4.79 10.55 -4.08
C HIS A 58 -6.23 10.11 -4.42
N LYS A 59 -6.39 8.97 -5.10
CA LYS A 59 -7.70 8.38 -5.40
C LYS A 59 -8.50 8.09 -4.12
N THR A 60 -7.83 7.60 -3.08
CA THR A 60 -8.41 7.31 -1.76
C THR A 60 -8.93 8.57 -1.08
N LEU A 61 -8.17 9.67 -1.11
CA LEU A 61 -8.61 10.95 -0.55
C LEU A 61 -9.79 11.55 -1.33
N ILE A 62 -9.83 11.39 -2.65
CA ILE A 62 -11.00 11.80 -3.45
C ILE A 62 -12.24 10.99 -3.05
N ALA A 63 -12.12 9.69 -2.88
CA ALA A 63 -13.23 8.86 -2.43
C ALA A 63 -13.69 9.27 -1.02
N LYS A 64 -12.74 9.59 -0.12
CA LYS A 64 -13.06 10.07 1.23
C LYS A 64 -13.79 11.41 1.22
N SER A 65 -13.34 12.38 0.42
CA SER A 65 -13.94 13.71 0.38
C SER A 65 -15.35 13.72 -0.21
N ARG A 66 -15.67 12.70 -1.01
CA ARG A 66 -17.01 12.47 -1.59
C ARG A 66 -17.89 11.55 -0.76
N ASP A 67 -17.41 11.12 0.41
CA ASP A 67 -18.05 10.10 1.26
C ASP A 67 -18.43 8.83 0.49
N SER A 68 -17.56 8.42 -0.42
CA SER A 68 -17.78 7.31 -1.37
C SER A 68 -16.72 6.22 -1.21
N LEU A 69 -16.23 5.99 0.01
CA LEU A 69 -15.33 4.88 0.29
C LEU A 69 -16.04 3.55 0.02
N THR A 70 -15.33 2.63 -0.63
CA THR A 70 -15.86 1.27 -0.89
C THR A 70 -15.63 0.36 0.31
N THR A 71 -14.51 0.56 0.99
CA THR A 71 -14.07 -0.20 2.15
C THR A 71 -14.40 0.52 3.46
N ARG A 72 -14.21 -0.17 4.58
CA ARG A 72 -14.58 0.32 5.91
C ARG A 72 -13.77 1.54 6.34
N THR A 73 -12.52 1.65 5.91
CA THR A 73 -11.61 2.65 6.44
C THR A 73 -10.76 3.30 5.36
N LEU A 74 -10.22 4.49 5.65
CA LEU A 74 -9.34 5.20 4.72
C LEU A 74 -8.11 4.36 4.34
N HIS A 75 -7.55 3.62 5.29
CA HIS A 75 -6.34 2.83 5.07
C HIS A 75 -6.62 1.51 4.33
N SER A 76 -7.77 0.87 4.58
CA SER A 76 -8.18 -0.28 3.75
C SER A 76 -8.55 0.14 2.32
N GLU A 77 -9.05 1.37 2.13
CA GLU A 77 -9.32 1.93 0.81
C GLU A 77 -8.03 2.15 0.02
N LEU A 78 -6.95 2.56 0.69
CA LEU A 78 -5.63 2.69 0.04
C LEU A 78 -5.17 1.36 -0.55
N VAL A 79 -5.23 0.27 0.22
CA VAL A 79 -4.86 -1.08 -0.26
C VAL A 79 -5.77 -1.52 -1.40
N TYR A 80 -7.08 -1.26 -1.27
CA TYR A 80 -8.05 -1.55 -2.31
C TYR A 80 -7.77 -0.79 -3.61
N ASN A 81 -7.54 0.52 -3.54
CA ASN A 81 -7.22 1.36 -4.69
C ASN A 81 -5.89 0.98 -5.33
N TYR A 82 -4.88 0.65 -4.53
CA TYR A 82 -3.57 0.19 -5.01
C TYR A 82 -3.67 -1.07 -5.88
N SER A 83 -4.58 -1.98 -5.55
CA SER A 83 -4.76 -3.23 -6.31
C SER A 83 -5.20 -3.04 -7.77
N GLY A 84 -5.75 -1.86 -8.13
CA GLY A 84 -6.33 -1.62 -9.45
C GLY A 84 -7.54 -2.53 -9.78
N SER A 85 -8.09 -3.26 -8.81
CA SER A 85 -9.19 -4.21 -8.96
C SER A 85 -10.47 -3.67 -8.29
N LYS A 86 -11.64 -4.12 -8.77
CA LYS A 86 -12.96 -3.84 -8.15
C LYS A 86 -13.37 -4.89 -7.11
N HIS A 87 -12.55 -5.93 -6.89
CA HIS A 87 -12.86 -7.03 -5.97
C HIS A 87 -12.21 -6.83 -4.60
N ILE A 88 -12.93 -6.20 -3.67
CA ILE A 88 -12.44 -5.79 -2.34
C ILE A 88 -11.64 -6.89 -1.64
N THR A 89 -12.23 -8.08 -1.46
CA THR A 89 -11.58 -9.19 -0.74
C THR A 89 -10.28 -9.63 -1.38
N GLU A 90 -10.26 -9.74 -2.70
CA GLU A 90 -9.07 -10.16 -3.44
C GLU A 90 -8.00 -9.08 -3.42
N SER A 91 -8.40 -7.80 -3.50
CA SER A 91 -7.50 -6.65 -3.37
C SER A 91 -6.76 -6.64 -2.03
N LEU A 92 -7.50 -6.82 -0.93
CA LEU A 92 -6.91 -6.85 0.42
C LEU A 92 -6.01 -8.08 0.61
N LYS A 93 -6.41 -9.25 0.08
CA LYS A 93 -5.59 -10.47 0.17
C LYS A 93 -4.30 -10.40 -0.65
N ARG A 94 -4.33 -9.79 -1.83
CA ARG A 94 -3.16 -9.70 -2.71
C ARG A 94 -2.21 -8.60 -2.29
N CYS A 95 -2.73 -7.38 -2.14
CA CYS A 95 -1.92 -6.18 -1.93
C CYS A 95 -1.70 -5.85 -0.45
N GLY A 96 -2.55 -6.36 0.44
CA GLY A 96 -2.32 -6.32 1.88
C GLY A 96 -1.37 -7.42 2.34
N ILE A 97 -1.15 -7.48 3.65
CA ILE A 97 -0.30 -8.50 4.28
C ILE A 97 -1.04 -9.83 4.51
N SER A 98 -0.28 -10.91 4.56
CA SER A 98 -0.68 -12.24 5.05
C SER A 98 -0.03 -12.54 6.41
N ASP A 99 -0.40 -13.67 7.01
CA ASP A 99 0.22 -14.19 8.24
C ASP A 99 1.70 -14.61 8.09
N SER A 100 2.21 -14.62 6.85
CA SER A 100 3.58 -15.00 6.50
C SER A 100 4.36 -13.87 5.81
N THR A 101 3.80 -12.66 5.74
CA THR A 101 4.48 -11.55 5.07
C THR A 101 5.65 -11.06 5.93
N THR A 102 6.85 -11.03 5.36
CA THR A 102 8.08 -10.57 6.04
C THR A 102 8.56 -9.22 5.52
N TYR A 103 8.02 -8.75 4.39
CA TYR A 103 8.36 -7.49 3.75
C TYR A 103 7.11 -6.60 3.65
N ILE A 104 7.04 -5.58 4.49
CA ILE A 104 5.83 -4.79 4.72
C ILE A 104 6.12 -3.32 4.49
N LEU A 105 5.22 -2.66 3.76
CA LEU A 105 5.13 -1.20 3.71
C LEU A 105 3.96 -0.75 4.58
N ALA A 106 4.25 0.01 5.63
CA ALA A 106 3.25 0.67 6.45
C ALA A 106 2.97 2.07 5.92
N ALA A 107 1.68 2.42 5.76
CA ALA A 107 1.26 3.72 5.25
C ALA A 107 0.13 4.32 6.10
N ARG A 108 0.28 5.58 6.53
CA ARG A 108 -0.72 6.33 7.30
C ARG A 108 -0.92 7.73 6.72
N PHE A 109 -2.19 8.13 6.56
CA PHE A 109 -2.53 9.48 6.13
C PHE A 109 -2.40 10.48 7.29
N ASN A 110 -1.84 11.66 7.02
CA ASN A 110 -1.82 12.81 7.93
C ASN A 110 -1.31 12.46 9.34
N ALA A 111 -0.31 11.58 9.43
CA ALA A 111 0.18 11.08 10.70
C ALA A 111 0.88 12.18 11.51
N SER A 112 0.56 12.27 12.79
CA SER A 112 1.35 13.08 13.73
C SER A 112 2.69 12.39 14.06
N PRO A 113 3.70 13.13 14.56
CA PRO A 113 4.97 12.53 14.97
C PRO A 113 4.83 11.39 15.99
N ASP A 114 3.84 11.48 16.90
CA ASP A 114 3.60 10.44 17.89
C ASP A 114 2.92 9.20 17.29
N GLU A 115 2.03 9.39 16.31
CA GLU A 115 1.44 8.30 15.55
C GLU A 115 2.48 7.59 14.68
N MET A 116 3.41 8.32 14.07
CA MET A 116 4.52 7.73 13.30
C MET A 116 5.35 6.79 14.19
N LYS A 117 5.71 7.24 15.40
CA LYS A 117 6.41 6.40 16.40
C LYS A 117 5.57 5.23 16.89
N ALA A 118 4.26 5.41 17.00
CA ALA A 118 3.35 4.33 17.40
C ALA A 118 3.29 3.24 16.32
N VAL A 119 3.20 3.62 15.04
CA VAL A 119 3.24 2.68 13.91
C VAL A 119 4.54 1.88 13.87
N GLU A 120 5.69 2.53 14.06
CA GLU A 120 6.99 1.86 14.11
C GLU A 120 7.04 0.76 15.20
N LYS A 121 6.40 1.01 16.36
CA LYS A 121 6.33 0.03 17.46
C LYS A 121 5.37 -1.13 17.20
N LEU A 122 4.46 -1.03 16.23
CA LEU A 122 3.57 -2.14 15.89
C LEU A 122 4.31 -3.27 15.16
N VAL A 123 5.38 -2.95 14.42
CA VAL A 123 6.03 -3.89 13.51
C VAL A 123 7.31 -4.46 14.13
N ASN A 124 7.34 -5.77 14.35
CA ASN A 124 8.53 -6.48 14.81
C ASN A 124 9.39 -6.89 13.60
N GLY A 125 10.16 -5.95 13.08
CA GLY A 125 11.08 -6.14 11.96
C GLY A 125 12.14 -5.04 11.89
N LYS A 126 12.97 -5.06 10.85
CA LYS A 126 14.00 -4.03 10.62
C LYS A 126 13.47 -2.99 9.64
N GLU A 127 13.37 -1.74 10.08
CA GLU A 127 13.08 -0.62 9.19
C GLU A 127 14.26 -0.37 8.23
N ILE A 128 13.94 -0.11 6.96
CA ILE A 128 14.89 0.18 5.89
C ILE A 128 14.39 1.36 5.03
N GLU A 129 15.28 1.90 4.21
CA GLU A 129 15.00 3.05 3.34
C GLU A 129 14.01 2.68 2.21
N LEU A 130 13.13 3.62 1.82
CA LEU A 130 12.11 3.39 0.78
C LEU A 130 12.72 3.09 -0.59
N GLU A 131 13.94 3.55 -0.82
CA GLU A 131 14.73 3.35 -2.03
C GLU A 131 15.05 1.85 -2.27
N GLU A 132 14.88 0.98 -1.27
CA GLU A 132 15.02 -0.49 -1.39
C GLU A 132 13.80 -1.17 -2.04
N LEU A 133 12.69 -0.46 -2.29
CA LEU A 133 11.46 -1.01 -2.88
C LEU A 133 11.72 -1.70 -4.22
N GLU A 134 12.35 -0.98 -5.15
CA GLU A 134 12.57 -1.47 -6.52
C GLU A 134 13.40 -2.76 -6.53
N GLY A 135 14.48 -2.80 -5.74
CA GLY A 135 15.39 -3.94 -5.67
C GLY A 135 14.79 -5.20 -5.05
N ARG A 136 13.71 -5.08 -4.27
CA ARG A 136 13.04 -6.20 -3.56
C ARG A 136 11.65 -6.52 -4.12
N ALA A 137 11.19 -5.78 -5.13
CA ALA A 137 9.92 -6.01 -5.78
C ALA A 137 9.93 -7.34 -6.55
N ASN A 138 8.88 -8.14 -6.38
CA ASN A 138 8.68 -9.38 -7.10
C ASN A 138 8.07 -9.07 -8.48
N GLN A 139 8.94 -8.76 -9.45
CA GLN A 139 8.54 -8.35 -10.79
C GLN A 139 7.59 -9.36 -11.46
N ALA A 140 7.88 -10.67 -11.34
CA ALA A 140 7.05 -11.72 -11.94
C ALA A 140 5.64 -11.75 -11.32
N GLN A 141 5.53 -11.59 -10.00
CA GLN A 141 4.24 -11.54 -9.33
C GLN A 141 3.47 -10.26 -9.67
N ILE A 142 4.15 -9.10 -9.73
CA ILE A 142 3.57 -7.83 -10.15
C ILE A 142 3.00 -7.93 -11.57
N GLN A 143 3.80 -8.39 -12.52
CA GLN A 143 3.37 -8.56 -13.92
C GLN A 143 2.14 -9.47 -14.01
N LYS A 144 2.14 -10.59 -13.27
CA LYS A 144 1.00 -11.50 -13.22
C LYS A 144 -0.24 -10.84 -12.61
N HIS A 145 -0.08 -10.11 -11.51
CA HIS A 145 -1.20 -9.50 -10.77
C HIS A 145 -1.87 -8.37 -11.56
N TYR A 146 -1.07 -7.50 -12.17
CA TYR A 146 -1.54 -6.35 -12.94
C TYR A 146 -1.76 -6.66 -14.42
N LYS A 147 -1.56 -7.92 -14.82
CA LYS A 147 -1.68 -8.42 -16.21
C LYS A 147 -0.84 -7.59 -17.18
N ILE A 148 0.39 -7.27 -16.76
CA ILE A 148 1.35 -6.51 -17.56
C ILE A 148 1.92 -7.49 -18.60
N SER A 149 1.67 -7.20 -19.87
CA SER A 149 2.17 -8.05 -20.96
C SER A 149 3.68 -7.88 -21.14
N GLY A 150 4.34 -8.86 -21.78
CA GLY A 150 5.76 -8.74 -22.11
C GLY A 150 6.08 -7.55 -23.01
N LEU A 151 5.15 -7.19 -23.92
CA LEU A 151 5.29 -5.99 -24.76
C LEU A 151 5.23 -4.71 -23.93
N GLU A 152 4.26 -4.62 -23.01
CA GLU A 152 4.11 -3.47 -22.11
C GLU A 152 5.33 -3.30 -21.20
N ALA A 153 5.81 -4.39 -20.60
CA ALA A 153 7.01 -4.39 -19.76
C ALA A 153 8.30 -3.98 -20.52
N GLY A 154 8.30 -4.08 -21.86
CA GLY A 154 9.40 -3.58 -22.70
C GLY A 154 9.28 -2.10 -23.08
N LEU A 155 8.12 -1.48 -22.83
CA LEU A 155 7.81 -0.10 -23.24
C LEU A 155 7.65 0.87 -22.06
N SER A 156 7.26 0.37 -20.89
CA SER A 156 7.03 1.18 -19.68
C SER A 156 7.59 0.51 -18.44
N SER A 157 7.75 1.31 -17.37
CA SER A 157 8.13 0.78 -16.07
C SER A 157 6.95 0.04 -15.42
N LEU A 158 7.25 -0.83 -14.46
CA LEU A 158 6.21 -1.45 -13.63
C LEU A 158 5.39 -0.39 -12.88
N ALA A 159 6.02 0.69 -12.44
CA ALA A 159 5.36 1.78 -11.75
C ALA A 159 4.32 2.47 -12.66
N ASP A 160 4.67 2.75 -13.92
CA ASP A 160 3.76 3.36 -14.88
C ASP A 160 2.57 2.45 -15.19
N ALA A 161 2.83 1.17 -15.41
CA ALA A 161 1.80 0.18 -15.70
C ALA A 161 0.80 0.03 -14.53
N ILE A 162 1.29 -0.06 -13.29
CA ILE A 162 0.45 -0.11 -12.09
C ILE A 162 -0.37 1.17 -11.95
N THR A 163 0.28 2.33 -12.12
CA THR A 163 -0.39 3.63 -12.05
C THR A 163 -1.52 3.74 -13.07
N CYS A 164 -1.29 3.27 -14.29
CA CYS A 164 -2.31 3.20 -15.34
C CYS A 164 -3.52 2.35 -14.90
N ARG A 165 -3.29 1.16 -14.32
CA ARG A 165 -4.37 0.30 -13.80
C ARG A 165 -5.16 0.97 -12.66
N ILE A 166 -4.48 1.68 -11.75
CA ILE A 166 -5.13 2.42 -10.66
C ILE A 166 -6.00 3.56 -11.20
N ALA A 167 -5.45 4.33 -12.14
CA ALA A 167 -6.12 5.48 -12.74
C ALA A 167 -7.34 5.05 -13.58
N ALA A 168 -7.17 4.04 -14.44
CA ALA A 168 -8.19 3.57 -15.36
C ALA A 168 -9.22 2.62 -14.74
N ARG A 169 -9.03 2.17 -13.47
CA ARG A 169 -9.88 1.16 -12.82
C ARG A 169 -11.37 1.39 -12.99
N ASP A 170 -11.82 2.64 -12.87
CA ASP A 170 -13.26 2.95 -12.86
C ASP A 170 -13.82 3.18 -14.28
N ALA A 171 -12.94 3.30 -15.29
CA ALA A 171 -13.29 3.44 -16.71
C ALA A 171 -13.30 2.10 -17.47
N LEU A 172 -12.68 1.06 -16.89
CA LEU A 172 -12.64 -0.32 -17.40
C LEU A 172 -13.66 -1.21 -16.70
#